data_AF-A0A3R7FCS6-F1
#
_entry.id   AF-A0A3R7FCS6-F1
#
_cell.length_a   1.000
_cell.length_b   1.000
_cell.length_c   1.000
_cell.angle_alpha   90.00
_cell.angle_beta   90.00
_cell.angle_gamma   90.00
#
_symmetry.space_group_name_H-M   'P 1'
#
loop_
_entity.id
_entity.type
_entity.pdbx_description
1 polymer ?
#
loop_
_entity_poly.entity_id
_entity_poly.type
_entity_poly.pdbx_seq_one_letter_code
_entity_poly.pdbx_strand_id
1 'polypeptide(L)'
;YGYAERLLEEGKAYICTCTPKEFRARVQLKKPCPCRELEPGENLARWERMLDGSYSEGEAVMRVKTDLNHPNPAVRDWPAFRIIDTEKYPHPRVGDKYRVWPLYNFAAGIDDHLLGITHIIRGKEHLTNQLRQEYLYRHLGWEYPEAIHYGRLKIVGASLSKSKILRDVRRGLYKGWDDPRLATFAALRRRGIRPEAIRRLIIEIGPRPSDIVLSWENLYAHNRKIIDPEAKRYFFVKNPFRLLVRGVPRGFTAEIPLHPSRPEIGSRRLHVEPVNGEASVLISDSDLNLLREGAVIRLIGLFNFEVESLEESRVVGVFRSQAHEEAKRLGAPLIHWIPDGSGLPCKVVMPDGSVSSGLVEENFRGVRVGEVVQFERFGFVRVDGKDGAFTVYFAHK
;
A
#
# COMPACT_ATOMS: atom_id res chain seq x y z
N TYR A 1 -2.11 11.89 -35.53
CA TYR A 1 -2.42 11.31 -36.85
C TYR A 1 -1.42 11.75 -37.90
N GLY A 2 -1.06 13.04 -38.02
CA GLY A 2 -0.03 13.49 -38.99
C GLY A 2 1.28 12.68 -39.03
N TYR A 3 1.85 12.28 -37.89
CA TYR A 3 3.03 11.38 -37.90
C TYR A 3 2.73 9.97 -38.44
N ALA A 4 1.52 9.47 -38.25
CA ALA A 4 1.09 8.18 -38.79
C ALA A 4 0.95 8.26 -40.31
N GLU A 5 0.29 9.29 -40.81
CA GLU A 5 0.15 9.60 -42.25
C GLU A 5 1.50 9.74 -42.92
N ARG A 6 2.41 10.54 -42.36
CA ARG A 6 3.79 10.68 -42.85
C ARG A 6 4.52 9.33 -42.96
N LEU A 7 4.39 8.46 -41.97
CA LEU A 7 5.03 7.14 -42.02
C LEU A 7 4.42 6.22 -43.09
N LEU A 8 3.12 6.35 -43.37
CA LEU A 8 2.44 5.62 -44.43
C LEU A 8 2.87 6.15 -45.80
N GLU A 9 2.92 7.47 -45.98
CA GLU A 9 3.43 8.16 -47.18
C GLU A 9 4.87 7.75 -47.52
N GLU A 10 5.74 7.76 -46.51
CA GLU A 10 7.16 7.37 -46.67
C GLU A 10 7.36 5.84 -46.77
N GLY A 11 6.27 5.04 -46.77
CA GLY A 11 6.33 3.59 -46.88
C GLY A 11 6.98 2.88 -45.67
N LYS A 12 7.13 3.58 -44.53
CA LYS A 12 7.73 3.10 -43.28
C LYS A 12 6.72 2.44 -42.33
N ALA A 13 5.43 2.56 -42.64
CA ALA A 13 4.33 1.87 -42.00
C ALA A 13 3.36 1.32 -43.05
N TYR A 14 2.41 0.49 -42.62
CA TYR A 14 1.35 -0.05 -43.49
C TYR A 14 0.10 -0.43 -42.69
N ILE A 15 -1.05 -0.56 -43.38
CA ILE A 15 -2.30 -1.01 -42.79
C ILE A 15 -2.50 -2.51 -43.03
N CYS A 16 -2.51 -3.27 -41.94
CA CYS A 16 -2.61 -4.72 -41.94
C CYS A 16 -4.05 -5.16 -41.61
N THR A 17 -4.61 -5.98 -42.49
CA THR A 17 -5.94 -6.61 -42.32
C THR A 17 -5.83 -8.12 -42.04
N CYS A 18 -4.63 -8.65 -41.83
CA CYS A 18 -4.45 -10.04 -41.44
C CYS A 18 -5.01 -10.29 -40.04
N THR A 19 -5.59 -11.47 -39.83
CA THR A 19 -5.99 -11.86 -38.48
C THR A 19 -4.77 -11.96 -37.54
N PRO A 20 -4.93 -11.77 -36.22
CA PRO A 20 -3.82 -11.86 -35.27
C PRO A 20 -3.07 -13.21 -35.33
N LYS A 21 -3.78 -14.30 -35.58
CA LYS A 21 -3.21 -15.66 -35.69
C LYS A 21 -2.32 -15.78 -36.91
N GLU A 22 -2.80 -15.35 -38.07
CA GLU A 22 -2.07 -15.41 -39.33
C GLU A 22 -0.85 -14.49 -39.33
N PHE A 23 -1.01 -13.27 -38.82
CA PHE A 23 0.10 -12.34 -38.70
C PHE A 23 1.20 -12.91 -37.80
N ARG A 24 0.82 -13.45 -36.63
CA ARG A 24 1.77 -14.10 -35.71
C ARG A 24 2.50 -15.26 -36.38
N ALA A 25 1.81 -16.12 -37.12
CA ALA A 25 2.42 -17.24 -37.83
C ALA A 25 3.48 -16.77 -38.84
N ARG A 26 3.19 -15.73 -39.63
CA ARG A 26 4.13 -15.16 -40.61
C ARG A 26 5.34 -14.51 -39.95
N VAL A 27 5.11 -13.71 -38.91
CA VAL A 27 6.18 -13.06 -38.13
C VAL A 27 7.12 -14.09 -37.50
N GLN A 28 6.61 -15.21 -36.99
CA GLN A 28 7.46 -16.28 -36.44
C GLN A 28 8.35 -16.90 -37.51
N LEU A 29 7.83 -17.06 -38.73
CA LEU A 29 8.58 -17.54 -39.89
C LEU A 29 9.47 -16.46 -40.55
N LYS A 30 9.56 -15.25 -39.97
CA LYS A 30 10.30 -14.10 -40.54
C LYS A 30 9.83 -13.73 -41.95
N LYS A 31 8.56 -14.00 -42.29
CA LYS A 31 7.96 -13.71 -43.60
C LYS A 31 7.06 -12.48 -43.52
N PRO A 32 7.08 -11.60 -44.54
CA PRO A 32 6.17 -10.46 -44.60
C PRO A 32 4.72 -10.93 -44.76
N CYS A 33 3.76 -10.16 -44.24
CA CYS A 33 2.37 -10.36 -44.61
C CYS A 33 2.07 -9.66 -45.95
N PRO A 34 1.05 -10.11 -46.72
CA PRO A 34 0.74 -9.51 -48.02
C PRO A 34 0.48 -8.00 -47.95
N CYS A 35 -0.04 -7.49 -46.83
CA CYS A 35 -0.31 -6.07 -46.65
C CYS A 35 0.97 -5.21 -46.53
N ARG A 36 2.13 -5.81 -46.22
CA ARG A 36 3.38 -5.08 -45.97
C ARG A 36 3.96 -4.44 -47.24
N GLU A 37 3.73 -5.10 -48.37
CA GLU A 37 4.26 -4.73 -49.70
C GLU A 37 3.28 -3.86 -50.49
N LEU A 38 2.20 -3.37 -49.85
CA LEU A 38 1.28 -2.44 -50.49
C LEU A 38 1.96 -1.07 -50.67
N GLU A 39 1.64 -0.43 -51.78
CA GLU A 39 2.11 0.92 -52.09
C GLU A 39 1.58 1.95 -51.08
N PRO A 40 2.29 3.07 -50.86
CA PRO A 40 1.86 4.13 -49.93
C PRO A 40 0.43 4.62 -50.15
N GLY A 41 0.00 4.82 -51.40
CA GLY A 41 -1.35 5.28 -51.73
C GLY A 41 -2.46 4.33 -51.26
N GLU A 42 -2.27 3.02 -51.43
CA GLU A 42 -3.21 2.00 -50.95
C GLU A 42 -3.24 1.97 -49.41
N ASN A 43 -2.10 2.18 -48.75
CA ASN A 43 -2.05 2.26 -47.30
C ASN A 43 -2.78 3.49 -46.75
N LEU A 44 -2.68 4.64 -47.42
CA LEU A 44 -3.42 5.84 -47.05
C LEU A 44 -4.93 5.67 -47.27
N ALA A 45 -5.35 5.04 -48.37
CA ALA A 45 -6.75 4.70 -48.59
C ALA A 45 -7.30 3.77 -47.49
N ARG A 46 -6.50 2.78 -47.07
CA ARG A 46 -6.86 1.92 -45.93
C ARG A 46 -6.87 2.65 -44.59
N TRP A 47 -5.99 3.63 -44.40
CA TRP A 47 -5.97 4.46 -43.21
C TRP A 47 -7.25 5.29 -43.10
N GLU A 48 -7.66 5.93 -44.19
CA GLU A 48 -8.94 6.67 -44.25
C GLU A 48 -10.12 5.77 -43.91
N ARG A 49 -10.14 4.54 -44.44
CA ARG A 49 -11.14 3.52 -44.09
C ARG A 49 -11.16 3.12 -42.61
N MET A 50 -10.03 3.25 -41.90
CA MET A 50 -10.00 3.06 -40.45
C MET A 50 -10.66 4.24 -39.71
N LEU A 51 -10.51 5.46 -40.25
CA LEU A 51 -11.03 6.71 -39.69
C LEU A 51 -12.52 6.91 -39.98
N ASP A 52 -12.97 6.65 -41.21
CA ASP A 52 -14.36 6.85 -41.67
C ASP A 52 -15.34 5.78 -41.15
N GLY A 53 -14.80 4.65 -40.68
CA GLY A 53 -15.56 3.56 -40.10
C GLY A 53 -15.91 2.40 -41.01
N SER A 54 -15.35 2.37 -42.21
CA SER A 54 -15.40 1.23 -43.13
C SER A 54 -14.78 -0.06 -42.55
N TYR A 55 -13.92 0.07 -41.53
CA TYR A 55 -13.40 -1.04 -40.74
C TYR A 55 -13.93 -1.03 -39.30
N SER A 56 -14.28 -2.21 -38.83
CA SER A 56 -14.72 -2.50 -37.46
C SER A 56 -13.54 -2.80 -36.53
N GLU A 57 -13.81 -2.83 -35.21
CA GLU A 57 -12.79 -3.19 -34.21
C GLU A 57 -12.15 -4.55 -34.52
N GLY A 58 -10.82 -4.57 -34.63
CA GLY A 58 -10.03 -5.76 -34.91
C GLY A 58 -9.82 -6.11 -36.38
N GLU A 59 -10.49 -5.44 -37.32
CA GLU A 59 -10.37 -5.72 -38.77
C GLU A 59 -9.12 -5.13 -39.40
N ALA A 60 -8.63 -4.01 -38.87
CA ALA A 60 -7.43 -3.34 -39.38
C ALA A 60 -6.58 -2.76 -38.24
N VAL A 61 -5.26 -2.83 -38.42
CA VAL A 61 -4.27 -2.20 -37.54
C VAL A 61 -3.17 -1.56 -38.37
N MET A 62 -2.67 -0.40 -37.94
CA MET A 62 -1.44 0.16 -38.50
C MET A 62 -0.23 -0.55 -37.88
N ARG A 63 0.77 -0.89 -38.69
CA ARG A 63 2.03 -1.48 -38.24
C ARG A 63 3.21 -0.65 -38.71
N VAL A 64 4.21 -0.49 -37.85
CA VAL A 64 5.49 0.14 -38.22
C VAL A 64 6.40 -0.93 -38.80
N LYS A 65 6.95 -0.72 -39.99
CA LYS A 65 7.86 -1.68 -40.63
C LYS A 65 9.16 -1.73 -39.85
N THR A 66 9.60 -2.94 -39.51
CA THR A 66 10.90 -3.16 -38.86
C THR A 66 11.68 -4.25 -39.60
N ASP A 67 12.84 -4.64 -39.06
CA ASP A 67 13.53 -5.82 -39.53
C ASP A 67 12.75 -7.08 -39.15
N LEU A 68 12.32 -7.85 -40.15
CA LEU A 68 11.64 -9.14 -39.96
C LEU A 68 12.61 -10.23 -39.49
N ASN A 69 13.92 -10.04 -39.63
CA ASN A 69 14.93 -10.96 -39.13
C ASN A 69 15.31 -10.72 -37.67
N HIS A 70 14.86 -9.62 -37.06
CA HIS A 70 15.16 -9.26 -35.68
C HIS A 70 14.94 -10.45 -34.72
N PRO A 71 15.88 -10.80 -33.83
CA PRO A 71 15.80 -12.03 -33.03
C PRO A 71 14.54 -12.09 -32.16
N ASN A 72 14.09 -10.96 -31.61
CA ASN A 72 12.87 -10.86 -30.84
C ASN A 72 11.63 -10.65 -31.75
N PRO A 73 10.68 -11.61 -31.82
CA PRO A 73 9.48 -11.50 -32.66
C PRO A 73 8.55 -10.35 -32.24
N ALA A 74 8.63 -9.89 -30.99
CA ALA A 74 7.81 -8.78 -30.52
C ALA A 74 8.20 -7.46 -31.20
N VAL A 75 9.43 -7.31 -31.66
CA VAL A 75 9.90 -6.10 -32.37
C VAL A 75 9.47 -6.11 -33.84
N ARG A 76 9.24 -7.28 -34.42
CA ARG A 76 8.91 -7.42 -35.85
C ARG A 76 7.53 -6.84 -36.16
N ASP A 77 7.48 -5.82 -37.00
CA ASP A 77 6.27 -5.19 -37.54
C ASP A 77 5.17 -4.98 -36.47
N TRP A 78 5.56 -4.30 -35.38
CA TRP A 78 4.71 -4.11 -34.21
C TRP A 78 3.52 -3.17 -34.53
N PRO A 79 2.34 -3.40 -33.89
CA PRO A 79 1.16 -2.59 -34.15
C PRO A 79 1.27 -1.21 -33.48
N ALA A 80 0.97 -0.17 -34.24
CA ALA A 80 1.05 1.24 -33.83
C ALA A 80 -0.32 1.87 -33.55
N PHE A 81 -1.36 1.49 -34.29
CA PHE A 81 -2.74 1.93 -34.05
C PHE A 81 -3.72 0.76 -34.15
N ARG A 82 -4.85 0.91 -33.45
CA ARG A 82 -6.00 0.01 -33.55
C ARG A 82 -7.31 0.79 -33.58
N ILE A 83 -8.34 0.16 -34.14
CA ILE A 83 -9.71 0.66 -34.06
C ILE A 83 -10.30 0.26 -32.70
N ILE A 84 -11.10 1.15 -32.11
CA ILE A 84 -11.90 0.92 -30.91
C ILE A 84 -13.35 1.19 -31.26
N ASP A 85 -14.25 0.30 -30.85
CA ASP A 85 -15.67 0.58 -30.80
C ASP A 85 -15.95 1.64 -29.72
N THR A 86 -16.21 2.87 -30.16
CA THR A 86 -16.42 4.03 -29.29
C THR A 86 -17.79 4.05 -28.64
N GLU A 87 -18.78 3.32 -29.17
CA GLU A 87 -20.09 3.17 -28.52
C GLU A 87 -19.94 2.29 -27.28
N LYS A 88 -19.18 1.20 -27.40
CA LYS A 88 -18.92 0.27 -26.30
C LYS A 88 -17.86 0.77 -25.32
N TYR A 89 -16.82 1.43 -25.82
CA TYR A 89 -15.66 1.87 -25.04
C TYR A 89 -15.30 3.33 -25.32
N PRO A 90 -16.19 4.30 -25.02
CA PRO A 90 -15.94 5.71 -25.27
C PRO A 90 -14.71 6.19 -24.48
N HIS A 91 -13.92 7.07 -25.08
CA HIS A 91 -12.78 7.64 -24.39
C HIS A 91 -13.25 8.58 -23.26
N PRO A 92 -12.75 8.46 -22.03
CA PRO A 92 -13.29 9.18 -20.87
C PRO A 92 -13.18 10.72 -20.96
N ARG A 93 -12.36 11.26 -21.86
CA ARG A 93 -12.18 12.71 -22.05
C ARG A 93 -12.75 13.28 -23.36
N VAL A 94 -12.85 12.46 -24.40
CA VAL A 94 -13.18 12.93 -25.75
C VAL A 94 -14.31 12.12 -26.38
N GLY A 95 -14.93 11.22 -25.62
CA GLY A 95 -16.03 10.39 -26.08
C GLY A 95 -15.67 9.56 -27.30
N ASP A 96 -16.49 9.71 -28.33
CA ASP A 96 -16.44 9.05 -29.63
C ASP A 96 -15.73 9.86 -30.71
N LYS A 97 -15.17 11.03 -30.38
CA LYS A 97 -14.48 11.92 -31.33
C LYS A 97 -13.40 11.22 -32.15
N TYR A 98 -12.75 10.20 -31.59
CA TYR A 98 -11.73 9.41 -32.28
C TYR A 98 -11.98 7.92 -32.07
N ARG A 99 -11.90 7.15 -33.15
CA ARG A 99 -12.02 5.68 -33.14
C ARG A 99 -10.69 4.94 -33.34
N VAL A 100 -9.69 5.57 -33.95
CA VAL A 100 -8.39 4.96 -34.24
C VAL A 100 -7.36 5.42 -33.22
N TRP A 101 -7.02 4.56 -32.25
CA TRP A 101 -6.20 4.94 -31.11
C TRP A 101 -4.76 4.42 -31.23
N PRO A 102 -3.75 5.26 -30.92
CA PRO A 102 -2.37 4.81 -30.90
C PRO A 102 -2.15 3.81 -29.77
N LEU A 103 -1.28 2.85 -30.01
CA LEU A 103 -0.77 1.94 -28.99
C LEU A 103 0.46 2.55 -28.30
N TYR A 104 0.76 2.05 -27.10
CA TYR A 104 1.75 2.60 -26.18
C TYR A 104 3.07 3.02 -26.86
N ASN A 105 3.68 2.16 -27.67
CA ASN A 105 4.99 2.46 -28.28
C ASN A 105 4.93 3.64 -29.24
N PHE A 106 3.85 3.78 -30.01
CA PHE A 106 3.66 4.91 -30.91
C PHE A 106 3.39 6.18 -30.11
N ALA A 107 2.38 6.16 -29.24
CA ALA A 107 2.00 7.33 -28.44
C ALA A 107 3.17 7.84 -27.59
N ALA A 108 3.76 6.99 -26.75
CA ALA A 108 4.86 7.38 -25.87
C ALA A 108 6.09 7.82 -26.67
N GLY A 109 6.39 7.19 -27.81
CA GLY A 109 7.54 7.59 -28.62
C GLY A 109 7.38 9.00 -29.21
N ILE A 110 6.21 9.32 -29.75
CA ILE A 110 5.91 10.66 -30.25
C ILE A 110 5.89 11.69 -29.10
N ASP A 111 5.22 11.36 -27.99
CA ASP A 111 5.13 12.25 -26.82
C ASP A 111 6.51 12.57 -26.24
N ASP A 112 7.39 11.56 -26.09
CA ASP A 112 8.74 11.75 -25.58
C ASP A 112 9.54 12.76 -26.45
N HIS A 113 9.43 12.66 -27.78
CA HIS A 113 10.11 13.57 -28.70
C HIS A 113 9.52 14.99 -28.63
N LEU A 114 8.19 15.11 -28.72
CA LEU A 114 7.51 16.40 -28.73
C LEU A 114 7.66 17.16 -27.41
N LEU A 115 7.77 16.44 -26.30
CA LEU A 115 7.99 17.02 -24.97
C LEU A 115 9.47 17.27 -24.67
N GLY A 116 10.38 16.93 -25.58
CA GLY A 116 11.82 17.14 -25.39
C GLY A 116 12.43 16.28 -24.28
N ILE A 117 11.92 15.06 -24.09
CA ILE A 117 12.43 14.14 -23.07
C ILE A 117 13.88 13.76 -23.41
N THR A 118 14.79 13.98 -22.46
CA THR A 118 16.21 13.63 -22.61
C THR A 118 16.56 12.27 -22.02
N HIS A 119 15.85 11.86 -20.96
CA HIS A 119 16.07 10.60 -20.25
C HIS A 119 14.75 9.89 -19.98
N ILE A 120 14.62 8.66 -20.47
CA ILE A 120 13.46 7.79 -20.24
C ILE A 120 13.81 6.82 -19.11
N ILE A 121 13.21 7.02 -17.93
CA ILE A 121 13.44 6.17 -16.75
C ILE A 121 12.24 5.25 -16.54
N ARG A 122 12.43 3.94 -16.70
CA ARG A 122 11.32 2.96 -16.64
C ARG A 122 11.75 1.56 -16.24
N GLY A 123 10.77 0.70 -15.93
CA GLY A 123 11.02 -0.69 -15.56
C GLY A 123 11.64 -1.52 -16.71
N LYS A 124 12.51 -2.49 -16.37
CA LYS A 124 13.21 -3.36 -17.32
C LYS A 124 12.30 -4.17 -18.26
N GLU A 125 11.03 -4.33 -17.93
CA GLU A 125 10.04 -4.90 -18.85
C GLU A 125 9.84 -4.09 -20.14
N HIS A 126 10.28 -2.83 -20.17
CA HIS A 126 10.19 -1.96 -21.33
C HIS A 126 11.43 -2.04 -22.25
N LEU A 127 12.41 -2.92 -22.00
CA LEU A 127 13.56 -3.10 -22.90
C LEU A 127 13.14 -3.42 -24.34
N THR A 128 12.11 -4.24 -24.54
CA THR A 128 11.57 -4.51 -25.88
C THR A 128 10.83 -3.30 -26.47
N ASN A 129 10.24 -2.45 -25.63
CA ASN A 129 9.56 -1.24 -26.07
C ASN A 129 10.56 -0.18 -26.54
N GLN A 130 11.74 -0.08 -25.92
CA GLN A 130 12.86 0.73 -26.42
C GLN A 130 13.17 0.37 -27.87
N LEU A 131 13.47 -0.90 -28.13
CA LEU A 131 13.81 -1.36 -29.48
C LEU A 131 12.73 -0.98 -30.50
N ARG A 132 11.45 -1.16 -30.14
CA ARG A 132 10.32 -0.76 -31.01
C ARG A 132 10.30 0.73 -31.30
N GLN A 133 10.52 1.56 -30.28
CA GLN A 133 10.52 3.01 -30.40
C GLN A 133 11.75 3.53 -31.16
N GLU A 134 12.91 2.90 -31.05
CA GLU A 134 14.10 3.24 -31.84
C GLU A 134 13.85 3.08 -33.35
N TYR A 135 13.09 2.05 -33.77
CA TYR A 135 12.65 1.96 -35.18
C TYR A 135 11.78 3.16 -35.59
N LEU A 136 10.83 3.55 -34.74
CA LEU A 136 9.97 4.71 -34.98
C LEU A 136 10.78 6.01 -35.10
N TYR A 137 11.72 6.22 -34.19
CA TYR A 137 12.59 7.40 -34.17
C TYR A 137 13.47 7.48 -35.40
N ARG A 138 14.13 6.38 -35.76
CA ARG A 138 14.92 6.29 -36.99
C ARG A 138 14.09 6.62 -38.23
N HIS A 139 12.86 6.12 -38.28
CA HIS A 139 11.94 6.41 -39.38
C HIS A 139 11.57 7.89 -39.47
N LEU A 140 11.47 8.57 -38.34
CA LEU A 140 11.11 9.99 -38.28
C LEU A 140 12.33 10.93 -38.35
N GLY A 141 13.55 10.37 -38.37
CA GLY A 141 14.80 11.13 -38.40
C GLY A 141 15.17 11.75 -37.05
N TRP A 142 14.80 11.07 -35.96
CA TRP A 142 14.99 11.55 -34.59
C TRP A 142 16.05 10.74 -33.85
N GLU A 143 16.71 11.39 -32.90
CA GLU A 143 17.58 10.74 -31.92
C GLU A 143 16.75 10.24 -30.74
N TYR A 144 16.95 8.98 -30.35
CA TYR A 144 16.23 8.39 -29.23
C TYR A 144 16.85 8.86 -27.90
N PRO A 145 16.03 9.26 -26.90
CA PRO A 145 16.53 9.71 -25.61
C PRO A 145 17.31 8.61 -24.88
N GLU A 146 18.15 9.00 -23.90
CA GLU A 146 18.86 8.02 -23.08
C GLU A 146 17.84 7.21 -22.25
N ALA A 147 17.84 5.89 -22.40
CA ALA A 147 16.88 5.03 -21.70
C ALA A 147 17.52 4.27 -20.54
N ILE A 148 17.09 4.57 -19.32
CA ILE A 148 17.56 3.96 -18.08
C ILE A 148 16.50 2.97 -17.58
N HIS A 149 16.90 1.70 -17.50
CA HIS A 149 16.02 0.61 -17.09
C HIS A 149 16.33 0.13 -15.67
N TYR A 150 15.31 0.14 -14.80
CA TYR A 150 15.43 -0.36 -13.42
C TYR A 150 14.59 -1.64 -13.20
N GLY A 151 15.02 -2.48 -12.27
CA GLY A 151 14.35 -3.71 -11.90
C GLY A 151 13.07 -3.46 -11.12
N ARG A 152 12.19 -4.45 -11.11
CA ARG A 152 10.89 -4.34 -10.45
C ARG A 152 11.04 -4.33 -8.94
N LEU A 153 10.24 -3.50 -8.30
CA LEU A 153 10.02 -3.51 -6.87
C LEU A 153 8.91 -4.52 -6.54
N LYS A 154 9.18 -5.38 -5.57
CA LYS A 154 8.22 -6.31 -4.96
C LYS A 154 8.19 -6.03 -3.46
N ILE A 155 7.10 -6.39 -2.80
CA ILE A 155 6.97 -6.29 -1.34
C ILE A 155 6.61 -7.68 -0.82
N VAL A 156 7.32 -8.14 0.22
CA VAL A 156 7.07 -9.46 0.82
C VAL A 156 5.61 -9.58 1.23
N GLY A 157 4.94 -10.65 0.79
CA GLY A 157 3.55 -10.94 1.17
C GLY A 157 2.49 -10.03 0.54
N ALA A 158 2.84 -9.09 -0.35
CA ALA A 158 1.87 -8.18 -0.97
C ALA A 158 1.92 -8.23 -2.51
N SER A 159 0.75 -8.20 -3.13
CA SER A 159 0.65 -8.09 -4.60
C SER A 159 0.60 -6.63 -5.03
N LEU A 160 1.42 -6.27 -6.02
CA LEU A 160 1.39 -4.96 -6.68
C LEU A 160 0.69 -5.00 -8.05
N SER A 161 0.12 -6.14 -8.44
CA SER A 161 -0.56 -6.28 -9.73
C SER A 161 -1.93 -5.60 -9.71
N LYS A 162 -2.07 -4.50 -10.49
CA LYS A 162 -3.34 -3.77 -10.62
C LYS A 162 -4.51 -4.67 -11.01
N SER A 163 -4.32 -5.57 -11.98
CA SER A 163 -5.39 -6.45 -12.46
C SER A 163 -5.79 -7.50 -11.42
N LYS A 164 -4.84 -7.99 -10.62
CA LYS A 164 -5.13 -8.89 -9.49
C LYS A 164 -5.89 -8.14 -8.40
N ILE A 165 -5.39 -6.98 -7.96
CA ILE A 165 -6.05 -6.16 -6.94
C ILE A 165 -7.48 -5.79 -7.37
N LEU A 166 -7.67 -5.31 -8.60
CA LEU A 166 -9.00 -4.95 -9.12
C LEU A 166 -9.97 -6.14 -9.10
N ARG A 167 -9.50 -7.33 -9.50
CA ARG A 167 -10.28 -8.57 -9.47
C ARG A 167 -10.67 -8.93 -8.04
N ASP A 168 -9.73 -8.85 -7.12
CA ASP A 168 -9.91 -9.23 -5.72
C ASP A 168 -10.83 -8.24 -4.99
N VAL A 169 -10.76 -6.94 -5.30
CA VAL A 169 -11.73 -5.92 -4.85
C VAL A 169 -13.12 -6.22 -5.39
N ARG A 170 -13.27 -6.51 -6.70
CA ARG A 170 -14.57 -6.85 -7.32
C ARG A 170 -15.19 -8.12 -6.75
N ARG A 171 -14.37 -9.06 -6.29
CA ARG A 171 -14.82 -10.30 -5.62
C ARG A 171 -15.12 -10.11 -4.13
N GLY A 172 -14.94 -8.91 -3.59
CA GLY A 172 -15.15 -8.61 -2.17
C GLY A 172 -14.05 -9.12 -1.24
N LEU A 173 -12.94 -9.65 -1.77
CA LEU A 173 -11.81 -10.07 -0.94
C LEU A 173 -11.21 -8.87 -0.20
N TYR A 174 -11.09 -7.72 -0.88
CA TYR A 174 -10.69 -6.44 -0.31
C TYR A 174 -11.86 -5.46 -0.32
N LYS A 175 -11.99 -4.65 0.73
CA LYS A 175 -13.07 -3.64 0.83
C LYS A 175 -12.91 -2.53 -0.21
N GLY A 176 -11.69 -2.25 -0.65
CA GLY A 176 -11.37 -1.18 -1.58
C GLY A 176 -9.87 -1.04 -1.81
N TRP A 177 -9.47 0.03 -2.49
CA TRP A 177 -8.06 0.32 -2.76
C TRP A 177 -7.27 0.76 -1.52
N ASP A 178 -7.95 1.12 -0.45
CA ASP A 178 -7.39 1.54 0.84
C ASP A 178 -7.46 0.44 1.91
N ASP A 179 -7.79 -0.79 1.51
CA ASP A 179 -7.81 -1.96 2.38
C ASP A 179 -6.41 -2.21 2.99
N PRO A 180 -6.26 -2.38 4.31
CA PRO A 180 -4.97 -2.41 5.00
C PRO A 180 -4.05 -3.57 4.57
N ARG A 181 -4.61 -4.62 3.95
CA ARG A 181 -3.85 -5.75 3.39
C ARG A 181 -3.11 -5.40 2.10
N LEU A 182 -3.47 -4.29 1.46
CA LEU A 182 -2.83 -3.82 0.23
C LEU A 182 -1.60 -2.95 0.53
N ALA A 183 -0.69 -2.91 -0.43
CA ALA A 183 0.47 -2.01 -0.42
C ALA A 183 0.28 -0.77 -1.29
N THR A 184 -0.97 -0.34 -1.50
CA THR A 184 -1.29 0.91 -2.19
C THR A 184 -0.96 2.09 -1.28
N PHE A 185 -0.67 3.26 -1.85
CA PHE A 185 -0.47 4.45 -1.02
C PHE A 185 -1.71 4.81 -0.18
N ALA A 186 -2.91 4.52 -0.67
CA ALA A 186 -4.15 4.72 0.08
C ALA A 186 -4.19 3.83 1.33
N ALA A 187 -3.85 2.54 1.21
CA ALA A 187 -3.81 1.60 2.33
C ALA A 187 -2.69 1.96 3.33
N LEU A 188 -1.48 2.28 2.84
CA LEU A 188 -0.36 2.70 3.69
C LEU A 188 -0.70 3.97 4.47
N ARG A 189 -1.32 4.96 3.82
CA ARG A 189 -1.79 6.18 4.49
C ARG A 189 -2.86 5.87 5.53
N ARG A 190 -3.84 5.01 5.21
CA ARG A 190 -4.91 4.63 6.14
C ARG A 190 -4.36 3.91 7.37
N ARG A 191 -3.29 3.12 7.20
CA ARG A 191 -2.53 2.48 8.28
C ARG A 191 -1.68 3.44 9.12
N GLY A 192 -1.48 4.69 8.71
CA GLY A 192 -0.63 5.64 9.42
C GLY A 192 0.86 5.58 9.04
N ILE A 193 1.19 5.02 7.87
CA ILE A 193 2.53 5.14 7.30
C ILE A 193 2.72 6.54 6.72
N ARG A 194 3.73 7.25 7.20
CA ARG A 194 4.08 8.59 6.77
C ARG A 194 4.75 8.56 5.38
N PRO A 195 4.42 9.51 4.48
CA PRO A 195 5.03 9.55 3.15
C PRO A 195 6.55 9.79 3.22
N GLU A 196 7.04 10.46 4.26
CA GLU A 196 8.48 10.64 4.55
C GLU A 196 9.19 9.29 4.71
N ALA A 197 8.54 8.31 5.35
CA ALA A 197 9.10 6.97 5.55
C ALA A 197 9.27 6.24 4.22
N ILE A 198 8.27 6.36 3.34
CA ILE A 198 8.29 5.77 2.01
C ILE A 198 9.40 6.42 1.18
N ARG A 199 9.51 7.76 1.17
CA ARG A 199 10.57 8.46 0.44
C ARG A 199 11.96 8.05 0.92
N ARG A 200 12.19 8.02 2.24
CA ARG A 200 13.48 7.57 2.82
C ARG A 200 13.84 6.17 2.37
N LEU A 201 12.90 5.23 2.43
CA LEU A 201 13.13 3.86 1.99
C LEU A 201 13.47 3.77 0.50
N ILE A 202 12.74 4.48 -0.36
CA ILE A 202 12.99 4.46 -1.82
C ILE A 202 14.35 5.09 -2.16
N ILE A 203 14.71 6.19 -1.50
CA ILE A 203 16.01 6.86 -1.70
C ILE A 203 17.16 5.96 -1.23
N GLU A 204 17.03 5.32 -0.07
CA GLU A 204 18.05 4.41 0.47
C GLU A 204 18.33 3.23 -0.47
N ILE A 205 17.29 2.69 -1.08
CA ILE A 205 17.40 1.52 -1.97
C ILE A 205 18.01 1.89 -3.32
N GLY A 206 17.58 3.04 -3.86
CA GLY A 206 17.97 3.55 -5.16
C GLY A 206 17.47 2.70 -6.34
N PRO A 207 17.52 3.24 -7.56
CA PRO A 207 17.27 2.44 -8.76
C PRO A 207 18.41 1.43 -8.96
N ARG A 208 18.06 0.17 -9.23
CA ARG A 208 19.02 -0.88 -9.60
C ARG A 208 18.51 -1.62 -10.82
N PRO A 209 19.37 -2.17 -11.70
CA PRO A 209 18.92 -2.99 -12.82
C PRO A 209 18.24 -4.31 -12.39
N SER A 210 18.59 -4.82 -11.21
CA SER A 210 18.03 -6.03 -10.61
C SER A 210 16.72 -5.78 -9.87
N ASP A 211 15.87 -6.80 -9.79
CA ASP A 211 14.63 -6.71 -9.02
C ASP A 211 14.93 -6.61 -7.52
N ILE A 212 14.10 -5.86 -6.80
CA ILE A 212 14.26 -5.61 -5.37
C ILE A 212 13.00 -6.09 -4.64
N VAL A 213 13.19 -6.78 -3.52
CA VAL A 213 12.11 -7.21 -2.63
C VAL A 213 12.20 -6.43 -1.33
N LEU A 214 11.18 -5.63 -1.03
CA LEU A 214 11.07 -4.85 0.20
C LEU A 214 10.53 -5.71 1.35
N SER A 215 11.19 -5.63 2.49
CA SER A 215 10.62 -6.06 3.77
C SER A 215 9.70 -4.96 4.34
N TRP A 216 8.64 -5.39 5.01
CA TRP A 216 7.78 -4.48 5.78
C TRP A 216 8.53 -3.86 6.95
N GLU A 217 9.41 -4.61 7.61
CA GLU A 217 10.21 -4.16 8.75
C GLU A 217 11.05 -2.92 8.44
N ASN A 218 11.66 -2.85 7.24
CA ASN A 218 12.46 -1.68 6.87
C ASN A 218 11.57 -0.43 6.74
N LEU A 219 10.38 -0.57 6.14
CA LEU A 219 9.42 0.53 6.06
C LEU A 219 8.94 0.96 7.46
N TYR A 220 8.68 0.00 8.34
CA TYR A 220 8.24 0.25 9.71
C TYR A 220 9.31 0.94 10.54
N ALA A 221 10.58 0.53 10.42
CA ALA A 221 11.70 1.17 11.08
C ALA A 221 11.81 2.66 10.69
N HIS A 222 11.70 2.97 9.40
CA HIS A 222 11.67 4.35 8.92
C HIS A 222 10.46 5.12 9.45
N ASN A 223 9.29 4.51 9.41
CA ASN A 223 8.07 5.15 9.90
C ASN A 223 8.12 5.42 11.40
N ARG A 224 8.63 4.47 12.19
CA ARG A 224 8.82 4.60 13.65
C ARG A 224 9.70 5.80 13.99
N LYS A 225 10.85 5.96 13.31
CA LYS A 225 11.75 7.11 13.52
C LYS A 225 11.07 8.46 13.29
N ILE A 226 9.98 8.50 12.52
CA ILE A 226 9.23 9.73 12.24
C ILE A 226 8.11 9.94 13.27
N ILE A 227 7.36 8.89 13.62
CA ILE A 227 6.16 9.04 14.44
C ILE A 227 6.42 8.92 15.94
N ASP A 228 7.42 8.15 16.37
CA ASP A 228 7.71 7.90 17.79
C ASP A 228 8.00 9.18 18.60
N PRO A 229 8.73 10.19 18.09
CA PRO A 229 9.00 11.43 18.83
C PRO A 229 7.77 12.32 19.09
N GLU A 230 6.62 12.03 18.48
CA GLU A 230 5.41 12.86 18.57
C GLU A 230 4.17 12.06 19.02
N ALA A 231 4.18 10.74 18.86
CA ALA A 231 3.03 9.89 19.14
C ALA A 231 2.68 9.92 20.63
N LYS A 232 1.47 10.36 20.98
CA LYS A 232 0.99 10.23 22.36
C LYS A 232 0.76 8.76 22.72
N ARG A 233 1.07 8.38 23.96
CA ARG A 233 0.98 7.01 24.48
C ARG A 233 -0.32 6.86 25.25
N TYR A 234 -1.03 5.77 24.97
CA TYR A 234 -2.27 5.42 25.65
C TYR A 234 -2.34 3.93 25.95
N PHE A 235 -3.17 3.55 26.92
CA PHE A 235 -3.48 2.15 27.19
C PHE A 235 -4.67 1.66 26.37
N PHE A 236 -4.45 0.55 25.67
CA PHE A 236 -5.48 -0.23 25.00
C PHE A 236 -5.45 -1.65 25.54
N VAL A 237 -6.50 -2.02 26.26
CA VAL A 237 -6.71 -3.33 26.84
C VAL A 237 -7.47 -4.19 25.82
N LYS A 238 -6.74 -5.10 25.17
CA LYS A 238 -7.32 -6.08 24.23
C LYS A 238 -8.03 -7.17 25.01
N ASN A 239 -9.23 -7.57 24.56
CA ASN A 239 -10.05 -8.62 25.18
C ASN A 239 -10.03 -8.51 26.72
N PRO A 240 -10.63 -7.44 27.28
CA PRO A 240 -10.45 -7.08 28.68
C PRO A 240 -10.74 -8.24 29.64
N PHE A 241 -9.80 -8.48 30.54
CA PHE A 241 -9.92 -9.46 31.60
C PHE A 241 -9.83 -8.76 32.95
N ARG A 242 -10.68 -9.15 33.90
CA ARG A 242 -10.78 -8.47 35.19
C ARG A 242 -9.64 -8.88 36.11
N LEU A 243 -9.03 -7.91 36.79
CA LEU A 243 -8.05 -8.12 37.85
C LEU A 243 -8.55 -7.42 39.12
N LEU A 244 -8.66 -8.19 40.20
CA LEU A 244 -9.05 -7.72 41.52
C LEU A 244 -7.85 -7.82 42.46
N VAL A 245 -7.44 -6.70 43.04
CA VAL A 245 -6.32 -6.66 43.98
C VAL A 245 -6.84 -6.33 45.37
N ARG A 246 -6.68 -7.26 46.31
CA ARG A 246 -7.09 -7.11 47.72
C ARG A 246 -6.04 -6.39 48.55
N GLY A 247 -6.44 -5.87 49.71
CA GLY A 247 -5.54 -5.22 50.66
C GLY A 247 -5.02 -3.87 50.19
N VAL A 248 -5.70 -3.22 49.24
CA VAL A 248 -5.31 -1.91 48.71
C VAL A 248 -5.73 -0.84 49.73
N PRO A 249 -4.78 -0.06 50.28
CA PRO A 249 -5.03 0.73 51.48
C PRO A 249 -5.83 2.02 51.26
N ARG A 250 -5.90 2.52 50.02
CA ARG A 250 -6.57 3.78 49.65
C ARG A 250 -6.77 3.88 48.13
N GLY A 251 -7.53 4.88 47.69
CA GLY A 251 -7.56 5.31 46.31
C GLY A 251 -6.19 5.74 45.77
N PHE A 252 -5.93 5.43 44.52
CA PHE A 252 -4.72 5.84 43.81
C PHE A 252 -5.06 6.54 42.49
N THR A 253 -4.30 7.58 42.17
CA THR A 253 -4.33 8.22 40.85
C THR A 253 -2.97 8.03 40.22
N ALA A 254 -2.93 7.24 39.15
CA ALA A 254 -1.74 7.08 38.33
C ALA A 254 -1.63 8.29 37.38
N GLU A 255 -0.59 9.09 37.55
CA GLU A 255 -0.22 10.14 36.61
C GLU A 255 0.87 9.61 35.68
N ILE A 256 0.53 9.45 34.40
CA ILE A 256 1.37 8.79 33.41
C ILE A 256 1.70 9.78 32.30
N PRO A 257 2.97 10.00 31.93
CA PRO A 257 3.32 10.94 30.88
C PRO A 257 2.75 10.46 29.53
N LEU A 258 2.17 11.37 28.74
CA LEU A 258 1.71 11.06 27.37
C LEU A 258 2.88 10.74 26.43
N HIS A 259 4.11 11.10 26.79
CA HIS A 259 5.33 10.78 26.05
C HIS A 259 6.49 10.59 27.04
N PRO A 260 7.21 9.46 27.04
CA PRO A 260 8.26 9.17 28.02
C PRO A 260 9.38 10.22 28.10
N SER A 261 9.83 10.73 26.95
CA SER A 261 10.91 11.73 26.87
C SER A 261 10.46 13.17 26.60
N ARG A 262 9.15 13.47 26.63
CA ARG A 262 8.61 14.80 26.28
C ARG A 262 7.59 15.30 27.32
N PRO A 263 8.05 15.81 28.47
CA PRO A 263 7.17 16.24 29.56
C PRO A 263 6.24 17.39 29.15
N GLU A 264 6.62 18.21 28.16
CA GLU A 264 5.82 19.33 27.66
C GLU A 264 4.52 18.91 26.96
N ILE A 265 4.40 17.65 26.54
CA ILE A 265 3.15 17.09 25.97
C ILE A 265 2.11 16.85 27.08
N GLY A 266 2.55 16.83 28.35
CA GLY A 266 1.72 16.63 29.52
C GLY A 266 1.54 15.17 29.91
N SER A 267 0.69 14.96 30.91
CA SER A 267 0.37 13.68 31.51
C SER A 267 -1.12 13.34 31.32
N ARG A 268 -1.45 12.08 31.52
CA ARG A 268 -2.81 11.56 31.63
C ARG A 268 -3.00 10.94 33.00
N ARG A 269 -4.23 10.97 33.51
CA ARG A 269 -4.54 10.47 34.85
C ARG A 269 -5.56 9.34 34.78
N LEU A 270 -5.28 8.25 35.49
CA LEU A 270 -6.18 7.11 35.66
C LEU A 270 -6.37 6.91 37.17
N HIS A 271 -7.62 6.93 37.61
CA HIS A 271 -7.97 6.83 39.01
C HIS A 271 -8.60 5.47 39.31
N VAL A 272 -8.17 4.85 40.42
CA VAL A 272 -8.73 3.60 40.94
C VAL A 272 -9.07 3.81 42.40
N GLU A 273 -10.35 3.64 42.73
CA GLU A 273 -10.84 3.67 44.09
C GLU A 273 -11.15 2.24 44.56
N PRO A 274 -10.52 1.74 45.63
CA PRO A 274 -10.82 0.42 46.15
C PRO A 274 -12.17 0.40 46.87
N VAL A 275 -12.96 -0.65 46.64
CA VAL A 275 -14.20 -0.91 47.37
C VAL A 275 -13.93 -2.01 48.38
N ASN A 276 -14.15 -1.75 49.68
CA ASN A 276 -13.82 -2.68 50.77
C ASN A 276 -12.35 -3.16 50.75
N GLY A 277 -11.42 -2.30 50.35
CA GLY A 277 -10.01 -2.63 50.24
C GLY A 277 -9.64 -3.44 48.98
N GLU A 278 -10.56 -3.61 48.04
CA GLU A 278 -10.32 -4.29 46.76
C GLU A 278 -10.32 -3.30 45.59
N ALA A 279 -9.21 -3.21 44.86
CA ALA A 279 -9.12 -2.43 43.63
C ALA A 279 -9.46 -3.31 42.42
N SER A 280 -10.36 -2.84 41.56
CA SER A 280 -10.77 -3.54 40.33
C SER A 280 -10.23 -2.81 39.11
N VAL A 281 -9.48 -3.52 38.26
CA VAL A 281 -8.94 -3.00 36.99
C VAL A 281 -9.15 -4.02 35.87
N LEU A 282 -9.05 -3.56 34.62
CA LEU A 282 -9.06 -4.40 33.43
C LEU A 282 -7.67 -4.46 32.83
N ILE A 283 -7.24 -5.66 32.44
CA ILE A 283 -5.95 -5.96 31.82
C ILE A 283 -6.15 -6.72 30.50
N SER A 284 -5.11 -6.73 29.66
CA SER A 284 -5.16 -7.41 28.38
C SER A 284 -5.05 -8.93 28.54
N ASP A 285 -5.82 -9.70 27.76
CA ASP A 285 -5.72 -11.17 27.74
C ASP A 285 -4.31 -11.67 27.41
N SER A 286 -3.56 -10.88 26.64
CA SER A 286 -2.17 -11.15 26.27
C SER A 286 -1.21 -11.21 27.47
N ASP A 287 -1.59 -10.66 28.62
CA ASP A 287 -0.75 -10.64 29.82
C ASP A 287 -1.06 -11.81 30.78
N LEU A 288 -2.10 -12.61 30.54
CA LEU A 288 -2.51 -13.70 31.45
C LEU A 288 -1.42 -14.76 31.64
N ASN A 289 -0.56 -14.97 30.65
CA ASN A 289 0.57 -15.90 30.74
C ASN A 289 1.65 -15.46 31.75
N LEU A 290 1.66 -14.18 32.14
CA LEU A 290 2.54 -13.60 33.17
C LEU A 290 1.95 -13.78 34.58
N LEU A 291 0.65 -14.07 34.71
CA LEU A 291 -0.09 -14.02 35.96
C LEU A 291 -0.23 -15.40 36.61
N ARG A 292 0.92 -15.99 36.97
CA ARG A 292 0.99 -17.26 37.70
C ARG A 292 0.96 -16.99 39.20
N GLU A 293 0.39 -17.89 39.99
CA GLU A 293 0.38 -17.81 41.44
C GLU A 293 1.79 -17.53 42.01
N GLY A 294 1.88 -16.57 42.93
CA GLY A 294 3.13 -16.08 43.52
C GLY A 294 3.93 -15.10 42.64
N ALA A 295 3.53 -14.85 41.38
CA ALA A 295 4.21 -13.88 40.53
C ALA A 295 3.96 -12.45 41.00
N VAL A 296 5.02 -11.64 41.05
CA VAL A 296 4.92 -10.21 41.35
C VAL A 296 4.86 -9.41 40.04
N ILE A 297 3.87 -8.53 39.94
CA ILE A 297 3.55 -7.78 38.72
C ILE A 297 3.38 -6.30 39.04
N ARG A 298 3.85 -5.43 38.16
CA ARG A 298 3.67 -3.97 38.25
C ARG A 298 2.57 -3.52 37.30
N LEU A 299 1.52 -2.92 37.84
CA LEU A 299 0.56 -2.14 37.05
C LEU A 299 1.20 -0.79 36.71
N ILE A 300 1.43 -0.47 35.44
CA ILE A 300 2.17 0.76 35.04
C ILE A 300 1.57 2.00 35.72
N GLY A 301 2.41 2.77 36.42
CA GLY A 301 2.00 4.01 37.10
C GLY A 301 1.18 3.85 38.40
N LEU A 302 0.76 2.63 38.78
CA LEU A 302 -0.14 2.39 39.91
C LEU A 302 0.58 1.77 41.12
N PHE A 303 0.44 0.47 41.37
CA PHE A 303 1.19 -0.29 42.39
C PHE A 303 1.70 -1.67 41.90
N ASN A 304 2.43 -2.36 42.78
CA ASN A 304 2.82 -3.77 42.69
C ASN A 304 1.77 -4.65 43.36
N PHE A 305 1.51 -5.82 42.79
CA PHE A 305 0.71 -6.86 43.42
C PHE A 305 1.37 -8.23 43.22
N GLU A 306 1.04 -9.16 44.10
CA GLU A 306 1.34 -10.57 43.93
C GLU A 306 0.09 -11.31 43.50
N VAL A 307 0.22 -12.20 42.51
CA VAL A 307 -0.89 -13.01 42.03
C VAL A 307 -1.21 -14.08 43.07
N GLU A 308 -2.45 -14.10 43.56
CA GLU A 308 -2.97 -15.13 44.45
C GLU A 308 -3.56 -16.27 43.63
N SER A 309 -4.40 -15.96 42.65
CA SER A 309 -5.03 -16.97 41.80
C SER A 309 -5.43 -16.42 40.43
N LEU A 310 -5.47 -17.31 39.45
CA LEU A 310 -6.05 -17.07 38.13
C LEU A 310 -7.34 -17.90 38.02
N GLU A 311 -8.49 -17.23 38.16
CA GLU A 311 -9.81 -17.84 38.03
C GLU A 311 -10.32 -17.73 36.58
N GLU A 312 -11.43 -18.41 36.25
CA GLU A 312 -11.99 -18.42 34.88
C GLU A 312 -12.38 -17.04 34.36
N SER A 313 -12.82 -16.13 35.24
CA SER A 313 -13.37 -14.81 34.87
C SER A 313 -12.56 -13.62 35.39
N ARG A 314 -11.57 -13.86 36.25
CA ARG A 314 -10.76 -12.81 36.86
C ARG A 314 -9.43 -13.33 37.39
N VAL A 315 -8.48 -12.42 37.56
CA VAL A 315 -7.28 -12.64 38.37
C VAL A 315 -7.50 -12.05 39.74
N VAL A 316 -7.10 -12.76 40.78
CA VAL A 316 -7.06 -12.24 42.15
C VAL A 316 -5.60 -12.05 42.55
N GLY A 317 -5.29 -10.90 43.10
CA GLY A 317 -3.98 -10.58 43.64
C GLY A 317 -4.06 -9.89 44.98
N VAL A 318 -2.92 -9.80 45.66
CA VAL A 318 -2.77 -9.09 46.93
C VAL A 318 -1.82 -7.93 46.74
N PHE A 319 -2.21 -6.75 47.22
CA PHE A 319 -1.39 -5.55 47.20
C PHE A 319 -0.04 -5.81 47.89
N ARG A 320 1.05 -5.45 47.21
CA ARG A 320 2.42 -5.56 47.75
C ARG A 320 2.92 -4.19 48.22
N SER A 321 3.05 -3.25 47.28
CA SER A 321 3.56 -1.90 47.57
C SER A 321 3.31 -0.93 46.41
N GLN A 322 3.46 0.36 46.65
CA GLN A 322 3.38 1.38 45.59
C GLN A 322 4.72 1.62 44.87
N ALA A 323 5.85 1.40 45.55
CA ALA A 323 7.19 1.81 45.11
C ALA A 323 7.62 1.12 43.81
N HIS A 324 8.14 1.87 42.85
CA HIS A 324 8.60 1.32 41.57
C HIS A 324 9.89 0.50 41.74
N GLU A 325 10.72 0.86 42.71
CA GLU A 325 12.01 0.26 43.04
C GLU A 325 11.88 -1.23 43.40
N GLU A 326 10.78 -1.62 44.04
CA GLU A 326 10.54 -3.03 44.39
C GLU A 326 10.34 -3.90 43.15
N ALA A 327 9.48 -3.48 42.21
CA ALA A 327 9.31 -4.18 40.94
C ALA A 327 10.63 -4.27 40.17
N LYS A 328 11.41 -3.18 40.14
CA LYS A 328 12.71 -3.16 39.47
C LYS A 328 13.69 -4.14 40.11
N ARG A 329 13.75 -4.21 41.44
CA ARG A 329 14.59 -5.16 42.20
C ARG A 329 14.21 -6.61 41.93
N LEU A 330 12.91 -6.88 41.79
CA LEU A 330 12.38 -8.24 41.56
C LEU A 330 12.34 -8.63 40.08
N GLY A 331 12.66 -7.72 39.16
CA GLY A 331 12.49 -7.94 37.72
C GLY A 331 11.01 -8.16 37.33
N ALA A 332 10.08 -7.62 38.10
CA ALA A 332 8.65 -7.82 37.93
C ALA A 332 8.20 -7.28 36.55
N PRO A 333 7.45 -8.08 35.75
CA PRO A 333 6.86 -7.60 34.51
C PRO A 333 5.93 -6.40 34.72
N LEU A 334 5.99 -5.43 33.80
CA LEU A 334 5.08 -4.30 33.75
C LEU A 334 3.93 -4.58 32.79
N ILE A 335 2.69 -4.39 33.25
CA ILE A 335 1.49 -4.51 32.42
C ILE A 335 0.67 -3.22 32.43
N HIS A 336 0.02 -2.93 31.29
CA HIS A 336 -0.91 -1.81 31.19
C HIS A 336 -2.30 -2.25 31.67
N TRP A 337 -3.12 -1.29 32.05
CA TRP A 337 -4.42 -1.53 32.66
C TRP A 337 -5.32 -0.31 32.47
N ILE A 338 -6.63 -0.48 32.66
CA ILE A 338 -7.57 0.63 32.82
C ILE A 338 -8.48 0.37 34.03
N PRO A 339 -9.05 1.40 34.68
CA PRO A 339 -10.01 1.20 35.77
C PRO A 339 -11.20 0.36 35.30
N ASP A 340 -11.65 -0.57 36.13
CA ASP A 340 -12.86 -1.33 35.84
C ASP A 340 -14.10 -0.43 35.82
N GLY A 341 -15.04 -0.71 34.92
CA GLY A 341 -16.20 0.15 34.64
C GLY A 341 -15.86 1.43 33.86
N SER A 342 -14.63 1.59 33.38
CA SER A 342 -14.22 2.71 32.51
C SER A 342 -13.73 2.23 31.14
N GLY A 343 -13.49 3.18 30.24
CA GLY A 343 -12.85 2.90 28.96
C GLY A 343 -13.81 2.99 27.79
N LEU A 344 -13.22 3.29 26.64
CA LEU A 344 -13.90 3.55 25.39
C LEU A 344 -13.80 2.31 24.51
N PRO A 345 -14.92 1.77 23.98
CA PRO A 345 -14.89 0.69 23.01
C PRO A 345 -13.97 1.02 21.83
N CYS A 346 -13.03 0.13 21.54
CA CYS A 346 -12.03 0.33 20.49
C CYS A 346 -11.81 -0.95 19.69
N LYS A 347 -11.77 -0.81 18.37
CA LYS A 347 -11.45 -1.85 17.39
C LYS A 347 -10.16 -1.47 16.67
N VAL A 348 -9.18 -2.37 16.71
CA VAL A 348 -7.92 -2.24 16.00
C VAL A 348 -7.94 -3.13 14.78
N VAL A 349 -7.92 -2.54 13.59
CA VAL A 349 -7.82 -3.26 12.32
C VAL A 349 -6.34 -3.54 12.03
N MET A 350 -6.00 -4.82 11.95
CA MET A 350 -4.63 -5.31 11.74
C MET A 350 -4.26 -5.35 10.26
N PRO A 351 -2.96 -5.40 9.90
CA PRO A 351 -2.52 -5.42 8.50
C PRO A 351 -2.99 -6.65 7.70
N ASP A 352 -3.29 -7.76 8.38
CA ASP A 352 -3.87 -8.96 7.78
C ASP A 352 -5.40 -8.90 7.62
N GLY A 353 -6.02 -7.78 8.01
CA GLY A 353 -7.46 -7.55 7.98
C GLY A 353 -8.22 -8.09 9.19
N SER A 354 -7.56 -8.77 10.11
CA SER A 354 -8.17 -9.17 11.39
C SER A 354 -8.49 -7.95 12.25
N VAL A 355 -9.43 -8.12 13.19
CA VAL A 355 -9.85 -7.05 14.10
C VAL A 355 -9.63 -7.50 15.54
N SER A 356 -8.79 -6.76 16.28
CA SER A 356 -8.69 -6.90 17.73
C SER A 356 -9.66 -5.94 18.40
N SER A 357 -10.50 -6.45 19.30
CA SER A 357 -11.45 -5.63 20.05
C SER A 357 -11.00 -5.44 21.49
N GLY A 358 -11.38 -4.33 22.10
CA GLY A 358 -11.04 -4.04 23.48
C GLY A 358 -11.51 -2.67 23.92
N LEU A 359 -10.87 -2.17 24.98
CA LEU A 359 -11.13 -0.86 25.56
C LEU A 359 -9.87 -0.01 25.54
N VAL A 360 -9.99 1.26 25.19
CA VAL A 360 -8.92 2.26 25.32
C VAL A 360 -9.27 3.20 26.47
N GLU A 361 -8.28 3.68 27.21
CA GLU A 361 -8.51 4.55 28.38
C GLU A 361 -9.29 5.84 28.05
N GLU A 362 -10.01 6.40 29.03
CA GLU A 362 -10.88 7.59 28.83
C GLU A 362 -10.15 8.82 28.30
N ASN A 363 -8.88 9.00 28.65
CA ASN A 363 -8.05 10.10 28.17
C ASN A 363 -7.89 10.09 26.63
N PHE A 364 -8.18 8.96 25.97
CA PHE A 364 -8.17 8.83 24.51
C PHE A 364 -9.31 9.58 23.81
N ARG A 365 -10.38 9.96 24.54
CA ARG A 365 -11.57 10.62 23.98
C ARG A 365 -11.24 11.87 23.15
N GLY A 366 -10.18 12.59 23.51
CA GLY A 366 -9.75 13.82 22.84
C GLY A 366 -8.91 13.62 21.58
N VAL A 367 -8.51 12.39 21.23
CA VAL A 367 -7.66 12.11 20.07
C VAL A 367 -8.47 12.24 18.78
N ARG A 368 -7.95 13.01 17.81
CA ARG A 368 -8.66 13.29 16.56
C ARG A 368 -8.46 12.19 15.52
N VAL A 369 -9.46 12.04 14.64
CA VAL A 369 -9.34 11.20 13.44
C VAL A 369 -8.16 11.67 12.60
N GLY A 370 -7.34 10.72 12.15
CA GLY A 370 -6.11 10.96 11.41
C GLY A 370 -4.84 11.03 12.27
N GLU A 371 -4.96 11.21 13.59
CA GLU A 371 -3.79 11.21 14.47
C GLU A 371 -3.19 9.80 14.59
N VAL A 372 -1.85 9.77 14.72
CA VAL A 372 -1.07 8.56 14.97
C VAL A 372 -0.59 8.60 16.41
N VAL A 373 -0.91 7.54 17.14
CA VAL A 373 -0.65 7.37 18.57
C VAL A 373 -0.02 6.01 18.82
N GLN A 374 0.51 5.79 20.01
CA GLN A 374 1.02 4.50 20.43
C GLN A 374 0.11 3.91 21.49
N PHE A 375 -0.40 2.72 21.24
CA PHE A 375 -0.94 1.87 22.29
C PHE A 375 0.23 1.14 22.96
N GLU A 376 0.50 1.47 24.21
CA GLU A 376 1.68 0.96 24.92
C GLU A 376 1.68 -0.57 24.96
N ARG A 377 2.84 -1.17 24.65
CA ARG A 377 3.05 -2.62 24.52
C ARG A 377 2.26 -3.30 23.38
N PHE A 378 1.38 -2.59 22.68
CA PHE A 378 0.63 -3.06 21.52
C PHE A 378 1.27 -2.62 20.20
N GLY A 379 1.42 -1.32 19.97
CA GLY A 379 2.04 -0.74 18.78
C GLY A 379 1.46 0.63 18.37
N PHE A 380 1.93 1.16 17.25
CA PHE A 380 1.43 2.41 16.68
C PHE A 380 0.13 2.19 15.91
N VAL A 381 -0.83 3.08 16.11
CA VAL A 381 -2.13 3.04 15.45
C VAL A 381 -2.52 4.41 14.94
N ARG A 382 -3.28 4.46 13.84
CA ARG A 382 -3.92 5.68 13.32
C ARG A 382 -5.41 5.65 13.61
N VAL A 383 -5.96 6.73 14.15
CA VAL A 383 -7.41 6.85 14.38
C VAL A 383 -8.13 7.07 13.05
N ASP A 384 -9.12 6.23 12.73
CA ASP A 384 -9.86 6.29 11.47
C ASP A 384 -11.33 6.71 11.66
N GLY A 385 -11.93 6.36 12.80
CA GLY A 385 -13.29 6.76 13.15
C GLY A 385 -13.52 6.73 14.66
N LYS A 386 -14.56 7.47 15.10
CA LYS A 386 -14.94 7.60 16.52
C LYS A 386 -16.45 7.47 16.77
N ASP A 387 -17.21 7.01 15.78
CA ASP A 387 -18.67 6.93 15.87
C ASP A 387 -19.09 5.67 16.64
N GLY A 388 -19.54 5.87 17.89
CA GLY A 388 -19.86 4.80 18.83
C GLY A 388 -18.61 4.15 19.43
N ALA A 389 -17.88 3.38 18.64
CA ALA A 389 -16.60 2.78 19.02
C ALA A 389 -15.46 3.39 18.20
N PHE A 390 -14.30 3.59 18.83
CA PHE A 390 -13.09 3.97 18.10
C PHE A 390 -12.72 2.85 17.12
N THR A 391 -12.46 3.23 15.88
CA THR A 391 -11.84 2.36 14.89
C THR A 391 -10.48 2.91 14.56
N VAL A 392 -9.44 2.13 14.83
CA VAL A 392 -8.06 2.49 14.58
C VAL A 392 -7.39 1.45 13.69
N TYR A 393 -6.41 1.86 12.91
CA TYR A 393 -5.65 0.97 12.03
C TYR A 393 -4.24 0.81 12.56
N PHE A 394 -3.79 -0.44 12.67
CA PHE A 394 -2.45 -0.76 13.10
C PHE A 394 -1.42 -0.38 12.02
N ALA A 395 -0.43 0.43 12.41
CA ALA A 395 0.67 0.81 11.56
C ALA A 395 1.74 -0.27 11.58
N HIS A 396 2.42 -0.39 12.72
CA HIS A 396 3.50 -1.31 13.06
C HIS A 396 3.73 -1.27 14.57
N LYS A 397 4.41 -2.29 15.11
CA LYS A 397 4.84 -2.30 16.51
C LYS A 397 6.13 -1.53 16.64
#